data_AF-A0A4V5RKQ2-F1
#
_entry.id   AF-A0A4V5RKQ2-F1
#
_cell.length_a   1.000
_cell.length_b   1.000
_cell.length_c   1.000
_cell.angle_alpha   90.00
_cell.angle_beta   90.00
_cell.angle_gamma   90.00
#
_symmetry.space_group_name_H-M   'P 1'
#
loop_
_entity.id
_entity.type
_entity.pdbx_description
1 polymer ?
#
loop_
_entity_poly.entity_id
_entity_poly.type
_entity_poly.pdbx_seq_one_letter_code
_entity_poly.pdbx_strand_id
1 'polypeptide(L)'
;PISVIELKNPADKHADIWNAFNQLQTYKDEVSDLFVFNEALVISDGVTAKIGSLTANKERYLPWKTVENETDRRLFDWQLETIVKGFFKQELLLDYIRYFVLFETDNDKIIKKIAGYHQFHAVRAAVEATVRAANTSGNFHESNIPALEKIKQGSGKAGVVWHTQGSGKSISMVCYASKLLQQASMNNPTIVVVTDRNDLDGQLYNTFGMAQETLKQIPQQADDRDA
;
A
#
# COMPACT_ATOMS: atom_id res chain seq x y z
N PRO A 1 15.83 12.58 -0.70
CA PRO A 1 15.00 12.41 -1.92
C PRO A 1 13.91 11.35 -1.64
N ILE A 2 12.72 11.46 -2.25
CA ILE A 2 11.60 10.54 -1.98
C ILE A 2 11.82 9.17 -2.63
N SER A 3 12.55 9.07 -3.74
CA SER A 3 12.87 7.78 -4.35
C SER A 3 14.22 7.81 -5.05
N VAL A 4 14.81 6.63 -5.20
CA VAL A 4 16.02 6.37 -5.97
C VAL A 4 15.72 5.27 -6.97
N ILE A 5 16.05 5.50 -8.24
CA ILE A 5 15.83 4.57 -9.34
C ILE A 5 17.20 4.17 -9.89
N GLU A 6 17.51 2.87 -9.84
CA GLU A 6 18.74 2.30 -10.40
C GLU A 6 18.42 1.55 -11.69
N LEU A 7 19.10 1.93 -12.78
CA LEU A 7 18.79 1.49 -14.14
C LEU A 7 19.93 0.67 -14.75
N LYS A 8 19.56 -0.45 -15.37
CA LYS A 8 20.46 -1.28 -16.18
C LYS A 8 20.20 -1.09 -17.66
N ASN A 9 21.22 -1.40 -18.45
CA ASN A 9 21.15 -1.28 -19.89
C ASN A 9 20.16 -2.31 -20.47
N PRO A 10 19.04 -1.90 -21.10
CA PRO A 10 18.10 -2.82 -21.74
C PRO A 10 18.71 -3.63 -22.89
N ALA A 11 19.79 -3.14 -23.50
CA ALA A 11 20.43 -3.78 -24.65
C ALA A 11 21.41 -4.90 -24.25
N ASP A 12 21.76 -5.02 -22.96
CA ASP A 12 22.64 -6.06 -22.46
C ASP A 12 21.84 -7.33 -22.12
N LYS A 13 22.10 -8.43 -22.84
CA LYS A 13 21.41 -9.72 -22.65
C LYS A 13 21.74 -10.39 -21.31
N HIS A 14 22.78 -9.94 -20.62
CA HIS A 14 23.16 -10.40 -19.29
C HIS A 14 22.74 -9.43 -18.19
N ALA A 15 22.06 -8.33 -18.54
CA ALA A 15 21.53 -7.40 -17.55
C ALA A 15 20.51 -8.13 -16.66
N ASP A 16 20.80 -8.12 -15.36
CA ASP A 16 19.91 -8.60 -14.32
C ASP A 16 19.52 -7.40 -13.46
N ILE A 17 18.22 -7.17 -13.31
CA ILE A 17 17.68 -6.14 -12.39
C ILE A 17 18.19 -6.33 -10.95
N TRP A 18 18.63 -7.54 -10.58
CA TRP A 18 19.24 -7.76 -9.27
C TRP A 18 20.64 -7.18 -9.13
N ASN A 19 21.34 -6.87 -10.22
CA ASN A 19 22.57 -6.07 -10.17
C ASN A 19 22.26 -4.61 -9.79
N ALA A 20 21.11 -4.08 -10.21
CA ALA A 20 20.64 -2.78 -9.72
C ALA A 20 20.30 -2.83 -8.22
N PHE A 21 19.67 -3.91 -7.76
CA PHE A 21 19.43 -4.12 -6.32
C PHE A 21 20.74 -4.13 -5.52
N ASN A 22 21.77 -4.84 -6.00
CA ASN A 22 23.06 -4.91 -5.32
C ASN A 22 23.74 -3.53 -5.25
N GLN A 23 23.69 -2.74 -6.32
CA GLN A 23 24.21 -1.37 -6.30
C GLN A 23 23.46 -0.46 -5.33
N LEU A 24 22.14 -0.59 -5.23
CA LEU A 24 21.40 0.13 -4.20
C LEU A 24 21.86 -0.26 -2.78
N GLN A 25 22.28 -1.51 -2.55
CA GLN A 25 22.87 -1.88 -1.25
C GLN A 25 24.20 -1.16 -1.04
N THR A 26 25.07 -1.11 -2.06
CA THR A 26 26.32 -0.33 -1.99
C THR A 26 26.05 1.15 -1.69
N TYR A 27 25.05 1.78 -2.34
CA TYR A 27 24.71 3.17 -2.04
C TYR A 27 24.21 3.37 -0.62
N LYS A 28 23.47 2.40 -0.06
CA LYS A 28 23.00 2.47 1.33
C LYS A 28 24.18 2.44 2.31
N ASP A 29 25.23 1.70 1.99
CA ASP A 29 26.45 1.59 2.81
C ASP A 29 27.37 2.80 2.65
N GLU A 30 27.54 3.30 1.42
CA GLU A 30 28.53 4.36 1.10
C GLU A 30 27.94 5.78 1.14
N VAL A 31 26.63 5.94 0.92
CA VAL A 31 25.96 7.25 0.79
C VAL A 31 24.59 7.22 1.49
N SER A 32 24.58 6.82 2.76
CA SER A 32 23.36 6.64 3.57
C SER A 32 22.44 7.87 3.62
N ASP A 33 23.02 9.08 3.58
CA ASP A 33 22.28 10.35 3.63
C ASP A 33 21.28 10.51 2.48
N LEU A 34 21.53 9.83 1.35
CA LEU A 34 20.62 9.80 0.20
C LEU A 34 19.25 9.20 0.59
N PHE A 35 19.22 8.31 1.58
CA PHE A 35 18.06 7.49 1.91
C PHE A 35 17.26 7.94 3.14
N VAL A 36 17.67 9.03 3.80
CA VAL A 36 17.00 9.54 5.03
C VAL A 36 15.50 9.77 4.83
N PHE A 37 15.11 10.31 3.67
CA PHE A 37 13.71 10.58 3.32
C PHE A 37 13.16 9.60 2.27
N ASN A 38 13.82 8.46 2.05
CA ASN A 38 13.44 7.55 0.99
C ASN A 38 12.10 6.87 1.29
N GLU A 39 11.18 7.02 0.34
CA GLU A 39 9.92 6.29 0.33
C GLU A 39 10.10 4.91 -0.30
N ALA A 40 10.56 4.89 -1.54
CA ALA A 40 10.65 3.69 -2.36
C ALA A 40 11.95 3.64 -3.14
N LEU A 41 12.38 2.41 -3.44
CA LEU A 41 13.51 2.10 -4.30
C LEU A 41 13.01 1.39 -5.54
N VAL A 42 13.52 1.77 -6.71
CA VAL A 42 13.16 1.14 -7.99
C VAL A 42 14.41 0.52 -8.61
N ILE A 43 14.27 -0.73 -9.04
CA ILE A 43 15.27 -1.43 -9.85
C ILE A 43 14.67 -1.73 -11.21
N SER A 44 15.39 -1.44 -12.29
CA SER A 44 14.86 -1.69 -13.63
C SER A 44 15.93 -1.81 -14.71
N ASP A 45 15.61 -2.53 -15.77
CA ASP A 45 16.30 -2.49 -17.08
C ASP A 45 15.42 -1.82 -18.15
N GLY A 46 14.36 -1.13 -17.75
CA GLY A 46 13.30 -0.59 -18.60
C GLY A 46 12.14 -1.57 -18.78
N VAL A 47 12.41 -2.79 -19.28
CA VAL A 47 11.38 -3.79 -19.61
C VAL A 47 10.81 -4.39 -18.33
N THR A 48 11.69 -4.80 -17.42
CA THR A 48 11.37 -5.28 -16.09
C THR A 48 11.63 -4.17 -15.09
N ALA A 49 10.68 -3.95 -14.18
CA ALA A 49 10.83 -2.97 -13.12
C ALA A 49 10.13 -3.42 -11.84
N LYS A 50 10.77 -3.18 -10.70
CA LYS A 50 10.23 -3.54 -9.40
C LYS A 50 10.47 -2.44 -8.38
N ILE A 51 9.53 -2.32 -7.44
CA ILE A 51 9.58 -1.37 -6.33
C ILE A 51 9.77 -2.16 -5.03
N GLY A 52 10.63 -1.66 -4.16
CA GLY A 52 10.83 -2.17 -2.79
C GLY A 52 11.02 -1.04 -1.78
N SER A 53 10.82 -1.34 -0.50
CA SER A 53 11.16 -0.42 0.59
C SER A 53 12.67 -0.43 0.87
N LEU A 54 13.13 0.53 1.66
CA LEU A 54 14.53 0.63 2.06
C LEU A 54 15.08 -0.66 2.71
N THR A 55 14.24 -1.39 3.46
CA THR A 55 14.62 -2.63 4.17
C THR A 55 14.11 -3.90 3.47
N ALA A 56 13.55 -3.78 2.27
CA ALA A 56 13.04 -4.93 1.52
C ALA A 56 14.18 -5.85 1.05
N ASN A 57 13.99 -7.16 1.22
CA ASN A 57 14.79 -8.16 0.53
C ASN A 57 14.31 -8.33 -0.93
N LYS A 58 15.04 -9.12 -1.73
CA LYS A 58 14.70 -9.35 -3.15
C LYS A 58 13.26 -9.85 -3.37
N GLU A 59 12.74 -10.71 -2.50
CA GLU A 59 11.38 -11.25 -2.62
C GLU A 59 10.29 -10.19 -2.42
N ARG A 60 10.61 -9.11 -1.70
CA ARG A 60 9.70 -7.99 -1.44
C ARG A 60 9.82 -6.85 -2.45
N TYR A 61 10.69 -6.98 -3.46
CA TYR A 61 10.63 -6.15 -4.65
C TYR A 61 9.54 -6.68 -5.58
N LEU A 62 8.46 -5.89 -5.73
CA LEU A 62 7.26 -6.29 -6.46
C LEU A 62 7.06 -5.42 -7.71
N PRO A 63 6.50 -5.98 -8.79
CA PRO A 63 6.13 -5.19 -9.96
C PRO A 63 4.94 -4.26 -9.65
N TRP A 64 4.92 -3.10 -10.29
CA TRP A 64 3.77 -2.20 -10.34
C TRP A 64 3.09 -2.34 -11.70
N LYS A 65 1.79 -2.66 -11.74
CA LYS A 65 1.14 -3.15 -12.98
C LYS A 65 0.03 -2.26 -13.53
N THR A 66 -0.28 -1.14 -12.87
CA THR A 66 -1.45 -0.28 -13.14
C THR A 66 -1.03 1.19 -13.12
N VAL A 67 -1.76 2.05 -13.83
CA VAL A 67 -1.49 3.49 -13.84
C VAL A 67 -2.48 4.23 -12.94
N GLU A 68 -3.78 4.00 -13.12
CA GLU A 68 -4.84 4.69 -12.39
C GLU A 68 -5.57 3.79 -11.38
N ASN A 69 -5.95 2.58 -11.79
CA ASN A 69 -6.74 1.65 -11.00
C ASN A 69 -6.58 0.19 -11.46
N GLU A 70 -7.23 -0.77 -10.78
CA GLU A 70 -7.03 -2.20 -11.06
C GLU A 70 -7.41 -2.66 -12.47
N THR A 71 -8.19 -1.86 -13.22
CA THR A 71 -8.71 -2.24 -14.54
C THR A 71 -7.79 -1.89 -15.70
N ASP A 72 -6.78 -1.05 -15.49
CA ASP A 72 -5.87 -0.59 -16.54
C ASP A 72 -4.56 -1.40 -16.61
N ARG A 73 -4.62 -2.65 -16.14
CA ARG A 73 -3.45 -3.51 -16.00
C ARG A 73 -2.71 -3.68 -17.33
N ARG A 74 -1.43 -3.30 -17.34
CA ARG A 74 -0.58 -3.32 -18.54
C ARG A 74 0.31 -4.54 -18.55
N LEU A 75 -0.06 -5.56 -19.34
CA LEU A 75 0.63 -6.86 -19.35
C LEU A 75 1.87 -6.89 -20.25
N PHE A 76 1.99 -5.98 -21.22
CA PHE A 76 3.01 -6.01 -22.27
C PHE A 76 3.79 -4.70 -22.43
N ASP A 77 3.65 -3.77 -21.47
CA ASP A 77 4.30 -2.46 -21.53
C ASP A 77 5.67 -2.48 -20.83
N TRP A 78 6.47 -1.45 -21.13
CA TRP A 78 7.66 -1.13 -20.35
C TRP A 78 7.27 -0.93 -18.89
N GLN A 79 7.70 -1.83 -18.00
CA GLN A 79 7.29 -1.78 -16.59
C GLN A 79 7.79 -0.51 -15.90
N LEU A 80 8.95 0.02 -16.32
CA LEU A 80 9.45 1.29 -15.81
C LEU A 80 8.51 2.45 -16.15
N GLU A 81 7.99 2.50 -17.38
CA GLU A 81 7.02 3.52 -17.78
C GLU A 81 5.74 3.42 -16.96
N THR A 82 5.28 2.20 -16.67
CA THR A 82 4.11 1.95 -15.81
C THR A 82 4.35 2.45 -14.38
N ILE A 83 5.54 2.24 -13.82
CA ILE A 83 5.92 2.80 -12.51
C ILE A 83 5.93 4.34 -12.55
N VAL A 84 6.55 4.94 -13.56
CA VAL A 84 6.66 6.40 -13.70
C VAL A 84 5.29 7.05 -13.85
N LYS A 85 4.42 6.50 -14.70
CA LYS A 85 3.08 7.05 -14.93
C LYS A 85 2.08 6.71 -13.83
N GLY A 86 2.26 5.59 -13.13
CA GLY A 86 1.38 5.10 -12.06
C GLY A 86 1.87 5.51 -10.68
N PHE A 87 2.84 4.78 -10.14
CA PHE A 87 3.35 4.98 -8.78
C PHE A 87 3.81 6.43 -8.51
N PHE A 88 4.51 7.05 -9.47
CA PHE A 88 5.00 8.43 -9.34
C PHE A 88 4.00 9.50 -9.81
N LYS A 89 2.76 9.14 -10.17
CA LYS A 89 1.69 10.14 -10.40
C LYS A 89 1.49 10.92 -9.10
N GLN A 90 1.65 12.24 -9.15
CA GLN A 90 1.73 13.10 -7.97
C GLN A 90 0.64 12.82 -6.92
N GLU A 91 -0.63 12.76 -7.34
CA GLU A 91 -1.76 12.49 -6.44
C GLU A 91 -1.69 11.10 -5.80
N LEU A 92 -1.25 10.10 -6.57
CA LEU A 92 -1.12 8.72 -6.09
C LEU A 92 0.06 8.59 -5.13
N LEU A 93 1.19 9.22 -5.44
CA LEU A 93 2.39 9.21 -4.60
C LEU A 93 2.12 9.88 -3.24
N LEU A 94 1.43 11.02 -3.22
CA LEU A 94 1.07 11.71 -1.98
C LEU A 94 0.12 10.86 -1.11
N ASP A 95 -0.85 10.20 -1.74
CA ASP A 95 -1.73 9.25 -1.05
C ASP A 95 -0.94 8.04 -0.52
N TYR A 96 0.01 7.55 -1.31
CA TYR A 96 0.87 6.42 -0.97
C TYR A 96 1.74 6.71 0.26
N ILE A 97 2.51 7.80 0.23
CA ILE A 97 3.38 8.23 1.34
C ILE A 97 2.60 8.36 2.64
N ARG A 98 1.36 8.86 2.57
CA ARG A 98 0.57 9.16 3.77
C ARG A 98 -0.04 7.93 4.44
N TYR A 99 -0.40 6.89 3.68
CA TYR A 99 -1.23 5.79 4.21
C TYR A 99 -0.71 4.38 3.95
N PHE A 100 0.30 4.21 3.09
CA PHE A 100 0.69 2.89 2.57
C PHE A 100 2.10 2.46 2.96
N VAL A 101 2.62 3.08 4.02
CA VAL A 101 3.94 2.86 4.60
C VAL A 101 3.75 2.42 6.04
N LEU A 102 4.33 1.28 6.40
CA LEU A 102 4.26 0.73 7.74
C LEU A 102 5.68 0.46 8.24
N PHE A 103 5.87 0.69 9.53
CA PHE A 103 7.12 0.39 10.22
C PHE A 103 6.86 -0.70 11.26
N GLU A 104 7.74 -1.68 11.30
CA GLU A 104 7.77 -2.74 12.29
C GLU A 104 9.09 -2.64 13.06
N THR A 105 9.07 -2.95 14.35
CA THR A 105 10.30 -3.15 15.11
C THR A 105 10.44 -4.63 15.42
N ASP A 106 11.52 -5.25 14.92
CA ASP A 106 11.89 -6.63 15.18
C ASP A 106 13.29 -6.66 15.79
N ASN A 107 13.41 -7.05 17.07
CA ASN A 107 14.69 -7.15 17.78
C ASN A 107 15.60 -5.91 17.58
N ASP A 108 15.09 -4.73 17.90
CA ASP A 108 15.73 -3.41 17.72
C ASP A 108 16.02 -2.99 16.27
N LYS A 109 15.59 -3.77 15.27
CA LYS A 109 15.66 -3.40 13.85
C LYS A 109 14.33 -2.87 13.37
N ILE A 110 14.37 -1.69 12.75
CA ILE A 110 13.21 -1.11 12.08
C ILE A 110 13.09 -1.76 10.70
N ILE A 111 11.97 -2.42 10.44
CA ILE A 111 11.57 -2.98 9.15
C ILE A 111 10.54 -2.04 8.53
N LYS A 112 10.91 -1.39 7.43
CA LYS A 112 10.00 -0.62 6.60
C LYS A 112 9.27 -1.54 5.62
N LYS A 113 7.94 -1.51 5.63
CA LYS A 113 7.06 -2.19 4.65
C LYS A 113 6.30 -1.15 3.85
N ILE A 114 6.14 -1.41 2.55
CA ILE A 114 5.34 -0.58 1.65
C ILE A 114 4.31 -1.47 0.94
N ALA A 115 3.14 -0.93 0.63
CA ALA A 115 2.04 -1.69 0.04
C ALA A 115 2.28 -2.01 -1.46
N GLY A 116 2.01 -3.24 -1.89
CA GLY A 116 1.97 -3.58 -3.33
C GLY A 116 0.84 -2.85 -4.06
N TYR A 117 0.95 -2.74 -5.39
CA TYR A 117 -0.03 -2.00 -6.22
C TYR A 117 -1.48 -2.48 -6.00
N HIS A 118 -1.69 -3.79 -5.85
CA HIS A 118 -3.01 -4.37 -5.59
C HIS A 118 -3.58 -3.96 -4.23
N GLN A 119 -2.74 -3.86 -3.20
CA GLN A 119 -3.16 -3.37 -1.88
C GLN A 119 -3.51 -1.88 -1.96
N PHE A 120 -2.67 -1.10 -2.66
CA PHE A 120 -2.88 0.33 -2.84
C PHE A 120 -4.22 0.65 -3.52
N HIS A 121 -4.46 0.08 -4.70
CA HIS A 121 -5.68 0.37 -5.45
C HIS A 121 -6.94 -0.22 -4.80
N ALA A 122 -6.87 -1.43 -4.24
CA ALA A 122 -8.00 -2.03 -3.51
C ALA A 122 -8.43 -1.18 -2.31
N VAL A 123 -7.47 -0.67 -1.52
CA VAL A 123 -7.78 0.16 -0.35
C VAL A 123 -8.37 1.51 -0.76
N ARG A 124 -7.85 2.15 -1.82
CA ARG A 124 -8.43 3.40 -2.34
C ARG A 124 -9.88 3.21 -2.73
N ALA A 125 -10.18 2.15 -3.49
CA ALA A 125 -11.54 1.79 -3.85
C ALA A 125 -12.41 1.50 -2.62
N ALA A 126 -11.90 0.73 -1.65
CA ALA A 126 -12.66 0.37 -0.45
C ALA A 126 -13.00 1.58 0.43
N VAL A 127 -12.07 2.53 0.61
CA VAL A 127 -12.34 3.76 1.35
C VAL A 127 -13.41 4.59 0.66
N GLU A 128 -13.30 4.76 -0.66
CA GLU A 128 -14.28 5.51 -1.43
C GLU A 128 -15.67 4.84 -1.40
N ALA A 129 -15.72 3.50 -1.52
CA ALA A 129 -16.94 2.73 -1.35
C ALA A 129 -17.59 2.96 0.01
N THR A 130 -16.77 2.99 1.07
CA THR A 130 -17.24 3.16 2.45
C THR A 130 -17.79 4.56 2.68
N VAL A 131 -17.05 5.58 2.22
CA VAL A 131 -17.50 6.97 2.27
C VAL A 131 -18.82 7.13 1.51
N ARG A 132 -18.94 6.58 0.30
CA ARG A 132 -20.19 6.65 -0.47
C ARG A 132 -21.34 5.92 0.22
N ALA A 133 -21.08 4.73 0.76
CA ALA A 133 -22.11 3.92 1.43
C ALA A 133 -22.58 4.54 2.76
N ALA A 134 -21.69 5.21 3.50
CA ALA A 134 -22.01 5.85 4.79
C ALA A 134 -22.73 7.19 4.62
N ASN A 135 -22.44 7.94 3.56
CA ASN A 135 -23.04 9.25 3.33
C ASN A 135 -24.45 9.14 2.76
N THR A 136 -25.41 9.77 3.44
CA THR A 136 -26.83 9.83 3.02
C THR A 136 -27.17 11.08 2.22
N SER A 137 -26.25 12.05 2.14
CA SER A 137 -26.43 13.33 1.46
C SER A 137 -25.12 13.78 0.81
N GLY A 138 -25.22 14.76 -0.11
CA GLY A 138 -24.08 15.30 -0.85
C GLY A 138 -23.86 14.65 -2.21
N ASN A 139 -23.17 15.38 -3.08
CA ASN A 139 -22.73 14.90 -4.38
C ASN A 139 -21.35 14.26 -4.25
N PHE A 140 -21.18 13.10 -4.86
CA PHE A 140 -19.87 12.48 -5.04
C PHE A 140 -19.30 12.94 -6.38
N HIS A 141 -17.98 13.14 -6.41
CA HIS A 141 -17.29 13.17 -7.69
C HIS A 141 -17.50 11.83 -8.40
N GLU A 142 -17.68 11.88 -9.70
CA GLU A 142 -17.77 10.67 -10.50
C GLU A 142 -16.45 9.89 -10.35
N SER A 143 -16.58 8.64 -9.93
CA SER A 143 -15.44 7.75 -9.78
C SER A 143 -15.16 7.03 -11.07
N ASN A 144 -13.89 6.98 -11.46
CA ASN A 144 -13.44 6.16 -12.58
C ASN A 144 -13.14 4.71 -12.15
N ILE A 145 -13.50 4.30 -10.93
CA ILE A 145 -13.28 2.95 -10.41
C ILE A 145 -14.53 2.08 -10.67
N PRO A 146 -14.50 1.11 -11.60
CA PRO A 146 -15.70 0.36 -11.97
C PRO A 146 -16.33 -0.46 -10.83
N ALA A 147 -15.52 -0.89 -9.86
CA ALA A 147 -16.03 -1.59 -8.67
C ALA A 147 -17.03 -0.76 -7.85
N LEU A 148 -17.00 0.57 -7.98
CA LEU A 148 -17.87 1.49 -7.24
C LEU A 148 -19.24 1.70 -7.89
N GLU A 149 -19.45 1.31 -9.15
CA GLU A 149 -20.74 1.47 -9.84
C GLU A 149 -21.90 0.82 -9.07
N LYS A 150 -21.62 -0.30 -8.41
CA LYS A 150 -22.61 -1.08 -7.64
C LYS A 150 -22.84 -0.55 -6.23
N ILE A 151 -22.04 0.42 -5.76
CA ILE A 151 -22.15 0.95 -4.41
C ILE A 151 -23.26 2.00 -4.36
N LYS A 152 -24.37 1.64 -3.70
CA LYS A 152 -25.49 2.55 -3.50
C LYS A 152 -25.17 3.53 -2.37
N GLN A 153 -25.31 4.83 -2.65
CA GLN A 153 -25.13 5.90 -1.67
C GLN A 153 -26.10 5.72 -0.48
N GLY A 154 -25.60 5.95 0.74
CA GLY A 154 -26.39 5.85 1.97
C GLY A 154 -26.90 4.45 2.30
N SER A 155 -26.41 3.41 1.62
CA SER A 155 -26.85 2.03 1.84
C SER A 155 -26.25 1.38 3.09
N GLY A 156 -25.19 1.95 3.65
CA GLY A 156 -24.39 1.34 4.71
C GLY A 156 -23.58 0.12 4.27
N LYS A 157 -23.55 -0.22 2.97
CA LYS A 157 -22.90 -1.43 2.42
C LYS A 157 -21.75 -1.08 1.47
N ALA A 158 -20.51 -1.17 1.96
CA ALA A 158 -19.30 -0.83 1.21
C ALA A 158 -18.77 -1.94 0.27
N GLY A 159 -19.24 -3.18 0.43
CA GLY A 159 -18.86 -4.31 -0.43
C GLY A 159 -17.79 -5.23 0.18
N VAL A 160 -17.07 -5.96 -0.68
CA VAL A 160 -16.09 -6.99 -0.30
C VAL A 160 -14.80 -6.80 -1.10
N VAL A 161 -13.66 -6.84 -0.42
CA VAL A 161 -12.33 -6.88 -1.05
C VAL A 161 -11.81 -8.31 -1.03
N TRP A 162 -11.51 -8.88 -2.19
CA TRP A 162 -11.02 -10.25 -2.33
C TRP A 162 -9.50 -10.31 -2.47
N HIS A 163 -8.85 -11.09 -1.62
CA HIS A 163 -7.39 -11.26 -1.61
C HIS A 163 -7.02 -12.75 -1.58
N THR A 164 -6.03 -13.15 -2.38
CA THR A 164 -5.41 -14.47 -2.28
C THR A 164 -4.63 -14.63 -0.97
N GLN A 165 -4.40 -15.86 -0.52
CA GLN A 165 -3.58 -16.14 0.67
C GLN A 165 -2.13 -15.66 0.45
N GLY A 166 -1.51 -15.11 1.51
CA GLY A 166 -0.14 -14.58 1.44
C GLY A 166 0.02 -13.21 0.74
N SER A 167 -1.06 -12.62 0.19
CA SER A 167 -1.00 -11.33 -0.52
C SER A 167 -0.87 -10.08 0.36
N GLY A 168 -0.79 -10.26 1.69
CA GLY A 168 -0.67 -9.16 2.66
C GLY A 168 -2.00 -8.51 3.05
N LYS A 169 -3.07 -9.29 3.24
CA LYS A 169 -4.40 -8.80 3.65
C LYS A 169 -4.37 -7.84 4.85
N SER A 170 -3.61 -8.19 5.89
CA SER A 170 -3.53 -7.38 7.12
C SER A 170 -2.95 -5.98 6.87
N ILE A 171 -1.99 -5.85 5.95
CA ILE A 171 -1.46 -4.54 5.53
C ILE A 171 -2.57 -3.72 4.86
N SER A 172 -3.37 -4.33 3.96
CA SER A 172 -4.52 -3.64 3.36
C SER A 172 -5.51 -3.16 4.41
N MET A 173 -5.82 -3.98 5.42
CA MET A 173 -6.74 -3.63 6.51
C MET A 173 -6.25 -2.41 7.30
N VAL A 174 -4.97 -2.39 7.67
CA VAL A 174 -4.37 -1.25 8.37
C VAL A 174 -4.37 0.01 7.52
N CYS A 175 -3.98 -0.08 6.24
CA CYS A 175 -3.98 1.06 5.33
C CYS A 175 -5.42 1.60 5.14
N TYR A 176 -6.40 0.71 5.02
CA TYR A 176 -7.82 1.05 4.94
C TYR A 176 -8.29 1.78 6.19
N ALA A 177 -8.04 1.23 7.38
CA ALA A 177 -8.42 1.86 8.63
C ALA A 177 -7.76 3.24 8.77
N SER A 178 -6.45 3.33 8.57
CA SER A 178 -5.67 4.57 8.68
C SER A 178 -6.19 5.66 7.74
N LYS A 179 -6.49 5.30 6.49
CA LYS A 179 -7.01 6.23 5.48
C LYS A 179 -8.46 6.63 5.78
N LEU A 180 -9.31 5.69 6.22
CA LEU A 180 -10.72 5.93 6.51
C LEU A 180 -10.91 6.85 7.73
N LEU A 181 -10.15 6.63 8.81
CA LEU A 181 -10.18 7.45 10.02
C LEU A 181 -9.85 8.91 9.75
N GLN A 182 -9.05 9.17 8.72
CA GLN A 182 -8.63 10.51 8.31
C GLN A 182 -9.54 11.12 7.24
N GLN A 183 -10.66 10.48 6.88
CA GLN A 183 -11.67 11.09 6.02
C GLN A 183 -12.58 12.00 6.84
N ALA A 184 -12.55 13.31 6.55
CA ALA A 184 -13.36 14.29 7.26
C ALA A 184 -14.87 13.96 7.20
N SER A 185 -15.35 13.41 6.07
CA SER A 185 -16.74 12.99 5.89
C SER A 185 -17.17 11.83 6.79
N MET A 186 -16.23 11.10 7.40
CA MET A 186 -16.52 9.96 8.27
C MET A 186 -16.62 10.35 9.76
N ASN A 187 -16.29 11.59 10.11
CA ASN A 187 -16.37 12.12 11.48
C ASN A 187 -15.79 11.19 12.56
N ASN A 188 -14.55 10.71 12.35
CA ASN A 188 -13.85 9.78 13.23
C ASN A 188 -14.66 8.49 13.55
N PRO A 189 -14.81 7.59 12.57
CA PRO A 189 -15.66 6.41 12.72
C PRO A 189 -15.03 5.37 13.65
N THR A 190 -15.87 4.61 14.37
CA THR A 190 -15.43 3.39 15.06
C THR A 190 -15.25 2.27 14.05
N ILE A 191 -14.09 1.62 14.07
CA ILE A 191 -13.78 0.45 13.23
C ILE A 191 -13.73 -0.78 14.12
N VAL A 192 -14.59 -1.76 13.85
CA VAL A 192 -14.57 -3.07 14.51
C VAL A 192 -13.98 -4.08 13.52
N VAL A 193 -12.86 -4.71 13.89
CA VAL A 193 -12.24 -5.78 13.12
C VAL A 193 -12.65 -7.10 13.76
N VAL A 194 -13.23 -8.00 12.97
CA VAL A 194 -13.71 -9.31 13.45
C VAL A 194 -12.98 -10.40 12.69
N THR A 195 -12.49 -11.39 13.41
CA THR A 195 -11.88 -12.61 12.85
C THR A 195 -12.55 -13.85 13.45
N ASP A 196 -12.41 -14.98 12.78
CA ASP A 196 -13.02 -16.25 13.15
C ASP A 196 -12.18 -17.05 14.17
N ARG A 197 -10.94 -16.63 14.45
CA ARG A 197 -10.02 -17.37 15.32
C ARG A 197 -9.17 -16.47 16.22
N ASN A 198 -8.99 -16.89 17.47
CA ASN A 198 -8.22 -16.15 18.49
C ASN A 198 -6.73 -15.98 18.13
N ASP A 199 -6.11 -16.95 17.46
CA ASP A 199 -4.70 -16.83 17.05
C ASP A 199 -4.51 -15.82 15.91
N LEU A 200 -5.49 -15.72 15.01
CA LEU A 200 -5.53 -14.68 13.98
C LEU A 200 -5.82 -13.31 14.58
N ASP A 201 -6.64 -13.26 15.63
CA ASP A 201 -6.95 -12.02 16.35
C ASP A 201 -5.68 -11.40 16.95
N GLY A 202 -4.89 -12.19 17.68
CA GLY A 202 -3.61 -11.72 18.21
C GLY A 202 -2.63 -11.25 17.13
N GLN A 203 -2.58 -11.93 15.98
CA GLN A 203 -1.74 -11.49 14.84
C GLN A 203 -2.22 -10.17 14.23
N LEU A 204 -3.53 -9.99 14.10
CA LEU A 204 -4.12 -8.74 13.61
C LEU A 204 -3.92 -7.60 14.61
N TYR A 205 -4.15 -7.85 15.89
CA TYR A 205 -3.91 -6.88 16.96
C TYR A 205 -2.46 -6.39 16.94
N ASN A 206 -1.49 -7.30 16.86
CA ASN A 206 -0.08 -6.93 16.71
C ASN A 206 0.16 -6.09 15.45
N THR A 207 -0.41 -6.49 14.30
CA THR A 207 -0.26 -5.76 13.04
C THR A 207 -0.81 -4.32 13.13
N PHE A 208 -1.97 -4.14 13.77
CA PHE A 208 -2.56 -2.83 14.00
C PHE A 208 -1.78 -2.04 15.06
N GLY A 209 -1.30 -2.70 16.12
CA GLY A 209 -0.50 -2.08 17.18
C GLY A 209 0.82 -1.51 16.67
N MET A 210 1.43 -2.16 15.68
CA MET A 210 2.62 -1.64 15.00
C MET A 210 2.34 -0.42 14.12
N ALA A 211 1.07 -0.17 13.77
CA ALA A 211 0.65 0.94 12.93
C ALA A 211 0.04 2.10 13.71
N GLN A 212 0.27 2.17 15.03
CA GLN A 212 -0.26 3.23 15.91
C GLN A 212 0.00 4.64 15.40
N GLU A 213 1.19 4.91 14.86
CA GLU A 213 1.53 6.23 14.31
C GLU A 213 0.66 6.58 13.09
N THR A 214 0.48 5.64 12.16
CA THR A 214 -0.35 5.84 10.96
C THR A 214 -1.85 5.93 11.30
N LEU A 215 -2.28 5.15 12.30
CA LEU A 215 -3.65 5.16 12.81
C LEU A 215 -3.97 6.39 13.67
N LYS A 216 -2.95 7.02 14.28
CA LYS A 216 -3.06 8.10 15.28
C LYS A 216 -3.86 7.71 16.52
N GLN A 217 -3.95 6.42 16.80
CA GLN A 217 -4.65 5.87 17.96
C GLN A 217 -4.09 4.49 18.31
N ILE A 218 -4.30 4.09 19.56
CA ILE A 218 -3.92 2.78 20.07
C ILE A 218 -5.09 1.82 19.86
N PRO A 219 -4.95 0.78 19.00
CA PRO A 219 -5.97 -0.24 18.84
C PRO A 219 -6.27 -0.89 20.19
N GLN A 220 -7.53 -1.23 20.42
CA GLN A 220 -7.97 -1.98 21.60
C GLN A 220 -8.36 -3.38 21.16
N GLN A 221 -7.92 -4.39 21.91
CA GLN A 221 -8.36 -5.76 21.74
C GLN A 221 -9.62 -5.97 22.58
N ALA A 222 -10.66 -6.55 21.99
CA ALA A 222 -11.88 -6.91 22.70
C ALA A 222 -11.81 -8.40 23.05
N ASP A 223 -11.90 -8.71 24.35
CA ASP A 223 -11.77 -10.10 24.84
C ASP A 223 -13.07 -10.89 24.67
N ASP A 224 -14.20 -10.25 24.92
CA ASP A 224 -15.53 -10.83 24.75
C ASP A 224 -16.58 -9.76 24.40
N ARG A 225 -17.85 -10.16 24.36
CA ARG A 225 -18.97 -9.28 23.99
C ARG A 225 -19.40 -8.33 25.12
N ASP A 226 -19.17 -8.72 26.37
CA ASP A 226 -19.74 -8.12 27.57
C ASP A 226 -18.71 -7.26 28.35
N ALA A 227 -17.42 -7.36 27.99
CA ALA A 227 -16.29 -6.61 28.55
C ALA A 227 -16.15 -5.17 27.99
#